data_AF-A0A924XWA5-F1
#
_entry.id   AF-A0A924XWA5-F1
#
_cell.length_a   1.000
_cell.length_b   1.000
_cell.length_c   1.000
_cell.angle_alpha   90.00
_cell.angle_beta   90.00
_cell.angle_gamma   90.00
#
_symmetry.space_group_name_H-M   'P 1'
#
loop_
_entity.id
_entity.type
_entity.pdbx_description
1 polymer ?
#
loop_
_entity_poly.entity_id
_entity_poly.type
_entity_poly.pdbx_seq_one_letter_code
_entity_poly.pdbx_strand_id
1 'polypeptide(L)'
;MRILFGPEHDGLHIDPNEPNGYEWWYFDAISDDERYVLVVIFFLGTPMSPYYKAVVDGKNPLPKDWCGVFVSLHERTKDGYKERAYTYNLYRNADLFTDGDDVRIGRSHFCHAGEGKGGDKYLWMLSLNERGLWRGSLTADLTFYATFAPRHDPIDGSNSHSWVCTAPMGRLNGKIQLPSNEVVEFSGYGYHDHNFGKLPWSDTKIWFWSRTHFGSDESVCGMVNYSWLSDSGRKTYFIFWKRDGTLQIVDDATIAEDANGSYLTTKRGMLQQRVTGVEQTGIESLRMSHPAGWSLLQSSPFYCRFPLVTETQYPARAENSFIGIGEIFQPERLCGPIISRMMWTRIRRRS
;
A
#
# COMPACT_ATOMS: atom_id res chain seq x y z
N MET A 1 12.93 -2.86 -11.70
CA MET A 1 12.16 -3.46 -10.61
C MET A 1 12.07 -4.94 -10.85
N ARG A 2 12.27 -5.74 -9.81
CA ARG A 2 12.02 -7.20 -9.82
C ARG A 2 10.66 -7.48 -9.18
N ILE A 3 9.91 -8.46 -9.69
CA ILE A 3 8.63 -8.90 -9.10
C ILE A 3 8.74 -10.35 -8.64
N LEU A 4 8.37 -10.59 -7.38
CA LEU A 4 8.25 -11.92 -6.78
C LEU A 4 6.78 -12.23 -6.49
N PHE A 5 6.41 -13.50 -6.46
CA PHE A 5 5.04 -13.94 -6.24
C PHE A 5 4.99 -14.98 -5.14
N GLY A 6 4.13 -14.76 -4.15
CA GLY A 6 3.83 -15.76 -3.14
C GLY A 6 4.29 -15.37 -1.73
N PRO A 7 3.60 -15.87 -0.69
CA PRO A 7 3.95 -15.62 0.71
C PRO A 7 5.32 -16.12 1.14
N GLU A 8 5.91 -17.06 0.43
CA GLU A 8 7.29 -17.56 0.66
C GLU A 8 8.36 -16.47 0.54
N HIS A 9 8.03 -15.33 -0.08
CA HIS A 9 8.91 -14.19 -0.25
C HIS A 9 8.62 -13.05 0.74
N ASP A 10 7.79 -13.28 1.75
CA ASP A 10 7.38 -12.25 2.71
C ASP A 10 8.41 -12.00 3.83
N GLY A 11 9.39 -12.89 4.00
CA GLY A 11 10.46 -12.72 4.97
C GLY A 11 11.44 -11.60 4.61
N LEU A 12 12.27 -11.20 5.57
CA LEU A 12 13.28 -10.13 5.44
C LEU A 12 14.26 -10.34 4.26
N HIS A 13 14.39 -9.33 3.39
CA HIS A 13 15.35 -9.30 2.27
C HIS A 13 16.49 -8.30 2.45
N ILE A 14 16.30 -7.25 3.26
CA ILE A 14 17.34 -6.26 3.54
C ILE A 14 18.08 -6.62 4.83
N ASP A 15 19.40 -6.73 4.75
CA ASP A 15 20.22 -6.80 5.96
C ASP A 15 20.08 -5.48 6.74
N PRO A 16 19.53 -5.50 7.98
CA PRO A 16 19.36 -4.28 8.76
C PRO A 16 20.67 -3.58 9.13
N ASN A 17 21.81 -4.27 8.95
CA ASN A 17 23.17 -3.77 9.18
C ASN A 17 23.85 -3.26 7.91
N GLU A 18 23.23 -3.38 6.74
CA GLU A 18 23.70 -2.74 5.53
C GLU A 18 23.08 -1.34 5.36
N PRO A 19 23.87 -0.32 5.00
CA PRO A 19 23.36 1.03 4.88
C PRO A 19 22.38 1.20 3.71
N ASN A 20 21.53 2.22 3.83
CA ASN A 20 20.61 2.72 2.79
C ASN A 20 19.51 1.76 2.35
N GLY A 21 19.41 0.57 2.93
CA GLY A 21 18.31 -0.35 2.66
C GLY A 21 16.94 0.24 2.99
N TYR A 22 15.89 -0.26 2.37
CA TYR A 22 14.53 -0.05 2.83
C TYR A 22 13.71 -1.28 2.55
N GLU A 23 12.71 -1.49 3.39
CA GLU A 23 11.80 -2.61 3.30
C GLU A 23 10.48 -2.23 3.96
N TRP A 24 9.35 -2.60 3.36
CA TRP A 24 8.03 -2.38 3.96
C TRP A 24 7.02 -3.46 3.64
N TRP A 25 6.32 -3.88 4.68
CA TRP A 25 5.19 -4.80 4.63
C TRP A 25 3.90 -4.00 4.73
N TYR A 26 3.07 -4.11 3.71
CA TYR A 26 1.85 -3.33 3.54
C TYR A 26 0.65 -4.26 3.67
N PHE A 27 -0.31 -3.87 4.50
CA PHE A 27 -1.63 -4.49 4.57
C PHE A 27 -2.69 -3.40 4.38
N ASP A 28 -3.68 -3.67 3.54
CA ASP A 28 -4.91 -2.87 3.53
C ASP A 28 -6.15 -3.75 3.52
N ALA A 29 -7.28 -3.14 3.85
CA ALA A 29 -8.57 -3.77 3.66
C ALA A 29 -9.70 -2.73 3.49
N ILE A 30 -10.72 -3.14 2.73
CA ILE A 30 -12.00 -2.45 2.62
C ILE A 30 -13.04 -3.34 3.31
N SER A 31 -13.84 -2.81 4.24
CA SER A 31 -14.86 -3.60 4.94
C SER A 31 -15.95 -4.09 3.98
N ASP A 32 -16.64 -5.16 4.35
CA ASP A 32 -17.66 -5.81 3.51
C ASP A 32 -18.80 -4.88 3.09
N ASP A 33 -19.13 -3.92 3.95
CA ASP A 33 -20.14 -2.88 3.73
C ASP A 33 -19.56 -1.61 3.11
N GLU A 34 -18.29 -1.64 2.68
CA GLU A 34 -17.50 -0.51 2.17
C GLU A 34 -17.45 0.70 3.11
N ARG A 35 -17.82 0.52 4.37
CA ARG A 35 -17.87 1.59 5.36
C ARG A 35 -16.48 1.99 5.79
N TYR A 36 -15.52 1.08 5.87
CA TYR A 36 -14.21 1.34 6.42
C TYR A 36 -13.08 0.98 5.44
N VAL A 37 -12.04 1.81 5.44
CA VAL A 37 -10.77 1.52 4.77
C VAL A 37 -9.64 1.57 5.80
N LEU A 38 -8.98 0.44 6.00
CA LEU A 38 -7.83 0.29 6.88
C LEU A 38 -6.55 0.14 6.05
N VAL A 39 -5.48 0.80 6.48
CA VAL A 39 -4.13 0.59 5.97
C VAL A 39 -3.16 0.48 7.14
N VAL A 40 -2.28 -0.51 7.09
CA VAL A 40 -1.22 -0.79 8.06
C VAL A 40 0.08 -1.00 7.29
N ILE A 41 1.16 -0.35 7.71
CA ILE A 41 2.48 -0.52 7.08
C ILE A 41 3.56 -0.60 8.15
N PHE A 42 4.40 -1.61 8.07
CA PHE A 42 5.63 -1.75 8.85
C PHE A 42 6.81 -1.41 7.95
N PHE A 43 7.77 -0.61 8.45
CA PHE A 43 8.92 -0.14 7.70
C PHE A 43 10.22 -0.48 8.41
N LEU A 44 11.16 -1.09 7.70
CA LEU A 44 12.59 -1.10 8.01
C LEU A 44 13.25 -0.08 7.05
N GLY A 45 13.90 0.96 7.58
CA GLY A 45 14.45 2.03 6.73
C GLY A 45 13.35 2.78 5.96
N THR A 46 12.51 3.53 6.66
CA THR A 46 11.27 4.15 6.15
C THR A 46 11.46 5.04 4.91
N PRO A 47 11.19 4.57 3.67
CA PRO A 47 11.55 5.28 2.44
C PRO A 47 10.64 6.47 2.12
N MET A 48 9.44 6.51 2.73
CA MET A 48 8.49 7.63 2.68
C MET A 48 8.66 8.60 3.86
N SER A 49 9.76 8.51 4.61
CA SER A 49 10.14 9.49 5.63
C SER A 49 11.09 10.52 5.03
N PRO A 50 10.77 11.83 5.05
CA PRO A 50 11.71 12.86 4.60
C PRO A 50 12.97 12.90 5.48
N TYR A 51 12.91 12.34 6.70
CA TYR A 51 14.05 12.31 7.60
C TYR A 51 15.03 11.23 7.21
N TYR A 52 14.56 10.00 6.93
CA TYR A 52 15.44 8.93 6.50
C TYR A 52 16.10 9.28 5.17
N LYS A 53 15.31 9.74 4.19
CA LYS A 53 15.83 10.14 2.89
C LYS A 53 16.91 11.23 3.00
N ALA A 54 16.68 12.26 3.81
CA ALA A 54 17.66 13.33 4.02
C ALA A 54 18.98 12.85 4.67
N VAL A 55 19.00 11.69 5.34
CA VAL A 55 20.22 11.14 5.94
C VAL A 55 20.90 10.17 4.97
N VAL A 56 20.15 9.48 4.12
CA VAL A 56 20.72 8.67 3.02
C VAL A 56 21.57 9.52 2.09
N ASP A 57 21.15 10.76 1.84
CA ASP A 57 21.90 11.75 1.06
C ASP A 57 23.20 12.17 1.80
N GLY A 58 24.23 11.33 1.76
CA GLY A 58 25.60 11.62 2.20
C GLY A 58 26.05 11.01 3.54
N LYS A 59 25.21 10.25 4.26
CA LYS A 59 25.60 9.67 5.57
C LYS A 59 25.44 8.16 5.71
N ASN A 60 24.96 7.45 4.69
CA ASN A 60 24.84 5.99 4.69
C ASN A 60 24.20 5.40 5.98
N PRO A 61 23.00 5.86 6.40
CA PRO A 61 22.35 5.39 7.61
C PRO A 61 22.00 3.90 7.54
N LEU A 62 22.03 3.24 8.69
CA LEU A 62 21.50 1.89 8.83
C LEU A 62 19.95 1.94 8.87
N PRO A 63 19.24 1.10 8.11
CA PRO A 63 17.78 1.13 8.04
C PRO A 63 17.10 0.81 9.37
N LYS A 64 17.72 -0.02 10.21
CA LYS A 64 17.22 -0.35 11.55
C LYS A 64 17.09 0.85 12.49
N ASP A 65 17.85 1.92 12.24
CA ASP A 65 17.71 3.17 12.96
C ASP A 65 16.57 4.05 12.45
N TRP A 66 15.85 3.63 11.43
CA TRP A 66 14.78 4.39 10.78
C TRP A 66 13.54 3.54 10.53
N CYS A 67 13.23 2.67 11.49
CA CYS A 67 12.03 1.84 11.45
C CYS A 67 10.76 2.69 11.61
N GLY A 68 9.63 2.17 11.19
CA GLY A 68 8.37 2.89 11.28
C GLY A 68 7.14 2.00 11.27
N VAL A 69 6.07 2.48 11.90
CA VAL A 69 4.74 1.88 11.79
C VAL A 69 3.74 2.96 11.40
N PHE A 70 2.97 2.69 10.37
CA PHE A 70 1.89 3.53 9.87
C PHE A 70 0.57 2.78 10.00
N VAL A 71 -0.45 3.45 10.56
CA VAL A 71 -1.82 2.94 10.61
C VAL A 71 -2.77 4.07 10.27
N SER A 72 -3.73 3.81 9.39
CA SER A 72 -4.83 4.73 9.13
C SER A 72 -6.15 4.00 8.95
N LEU A 73 -7.18 4.47 9.64
CA LEU A 73 -8.56 4.01 9.46
C LEU A 73 -9.42 5.17 8.97
N HIS A 74 -10.17 4.93 7.91
CA HIS A 74 -11.10 5.89 7.34
C HIS A 74 -12.50 5.29 7.32
N GLU A 75 -13.50 6.15 7.47
CA GLU A 75 -14.91 5.77 7.42
C GLU A 75 -15.62 6.51 6.29
N ARG A 76 -16.53 5.81 5.62
CA ARG A 76 -17.35 6.32 4.53
C ARG A 76 -18.27 7.42 5.03
N THR A 77 -18.40 8.45 4.22
CA THR A 77 -19.28 9.59 4.39
C THR A 77 -19.91 9.93 3.03
N LYS A 78 -20.83 10.90 3.00
CA LYS A 78 -21.37 11.43 1.75
C LYS A 78 -20.31 12.04 0.81
N ASP A 79 -19.20 12.53 1.38
CA ASP A 79 -18.14 13.25 0.68
C ASP A 79 -16.89 12.35 0.46
N GLY A 80 -17.08 11.02 0.39
CA GLY A 80 -15.98 10.05 0.30
C GLY A 80 -15.61 9.47 1.65
N TYR A 81 -14.33 9.49 2.05
CA TYR A 81 -13.86 8.84 3.28
C TYR A 81 -13.17 9.82 4.24
N LYS A 82 -13.55 9.77 5.52
CA LYS A 82 -12.99 10.64 6.56
C LYS A 82 -12.10 9.84 7.51
N GLU A 83 -10.91 10.39 7.78
CA GLU A 83 -9.95 9.83 8.74
C GLU A 83 -10.54 9.75 10.16
N ARG A 84 -10.68 8.52 10.66
CA ARG A 84 -11.07 8.20 12.05
C ARG A 84 -9.84 8.06 12.94
N ALA A 85 -8.78 7.42 12.43
CA ALA A 85 -7.50 7.29 13.11
C ALA A 85 -6.33 7.40 12.14
N TYR A 86 -5.23 7.94 12.64
CA TYR A 86 -3.98 8.09 11.92
C TYR A 86 -2.81 8.08 12.91
N THR A 87 -1.88 7.16 12.70
CA THR A 87 -0.62 7.08 13.46
C THR A 87 0.52 6.83 12.49
N TYR A 88 1.59 7.60 12.60
CA TYR A 88 2.83 7.33 11.87
C TYR A 88 4.00 7.60 12.80
N ASN A 89 4.62 6.54 13.30
CA ASN A 89 5.64 6.61 14.33
C ASN A 89 6.96 6.06 13.79
N LEU A 90 8.06 6.76 14.08
CA LEU A 90 9.41 6.30 13.78
C LEU A 90 10.08 5.75 15.03
N TYR A 91 10.75 4.63 14.85
CA TYR A 91 11.39 3.79 15.86
C TYR A 91 12.88 3.60 15.55
N ARG A 92 13.66 3.14 16.54
CA ARG A 92 15.10 2.92 16.40
C ARG A 92 15.43 1.43 16.51
N ASN A 93 16.70 1.10 16.33
CA ASN A 93 17.20 -0.28 16.37
C ASN A 93 16.74 -1.05 17.62
N ALA A 94 16.70 -0.40 18.79
CA ALA A 94 16.27 -1.04 20.04
C ALA A 94 14.80 -1.50 20.06
N ASP A 95 13.98 -0.99 19.14
CA ASP A 95 12.56 -1.31 19.00
C ASP A 95 12.30 -2.34 17.89
N LEU A 96 13.32 -2.77 17.15
CA LEU A 96 13.20 -3.68 16.03
C LEU A 96 13.51 -5.11 16.47
N PHE A 97 12.63 -6.04 16.10
CA PHE A 97 12.92 -7.47 16.08
C PHE A 97 12.39 -8.05 14.77
N THR A 98 13.20 -8.86 14.11
CA THR A 98 12.83 -9.57 12.89
C THR A 98 13.36 -11.00 12.94
N ASP A 99 12.51 -11.97 12.63
CA ASP A 99 12.89 -13.37 12.46
C ASP A 99 12.05 -13.96 11.33
N GLY A 100 12.65 -14.11 10.14
CA GLY A 100 11.91 -14.49 8.94
C GLY A 100 10.81 -13.48 8.59
N ASP A 101 9.55 -13.90 8.71
CA ASP A 101 8.31 -13.14 8.48
C ASP A 101 7.61 -12.69 9.78
N ASP A 102 8.28 -12.80 10.94
CA ASP A 102 7.89 -12.14 12.20
C ASP A 102 8.60 -10.79 12.28
N VAL A 103 7.83 -9.70 12.25
CA VAL A 103 8.35 -8.33 12.30
C VAL A 103 7.70 -7.57 13.44
N ARG A 104 8.53 -7.09 14.37
CA ARG A 104 8.12 -6.29 15.53
C ARG A 104 8.82 -4.95 15.49
N ILE A 105 8.02 -3.89 15.59
CA ILE A 105 8.51 -2.51 15.66
C ILE A 105 7.79 -1.82 16.81
N GLY A 106 8.53 -1.54 17.88
CA GLY A 106 8.00 -0.96 19.10
C GLY A 106 7.03 -1.91 19.79
N ARG A 107 5.76 -1.51 19.91
CA ARG A 107 4.68 -2.33 20.50
C ARG A 107 3.75 -2.94 19.44
N SER A 108 4.08 -2.76 18.17
CA SER A 108 3.31 -3.32 17.07
C SER A 108 4.10 -4.45 16.43
N HIS A 109 3.37 -5.45 15.93
CA HIS A 109 3.94 -6.68 15.43
C HIS A 109 3.01 -7.30 14.40
N PHE A 110 3.58 -7.94 13.39
CA PHE A 110 2.88 -8.99 12.66
C PHE A 110 3.76 -10.23 12.53
N CYS A 111 3.13 -11.39 12.47
CA CYS A 111 3.81 -12.64 12.14
C CYS A 111 2.91 -13.53 11.28
N HIS A 112 3.56 -14.44 10.55
CA HIS A 112 2.89 -15.59 9.97
C HIS A 112 2.52 -16.59 11.07
N ALA A 113 1.23 -16.91 11.18
CA ALA A 113 0.67 -17.79 12.19
C ALA A 113 0.45 -19.23 11.67
N GLY A 114 0.96 -19.57 10.48
CA GLY A 114 0.86 -20.90 9.88
C GLY A 114 -0.47 -21.16 9.16
N GLU A 115 -0.87 -22.44 9.12
CA GLU A 115 -2.12 -22.89 8.48
C GLU A 115 -3.33 -22.47 9.33
N GLY A 116 -4.24 -21.68 8.75
CA GLY A 116 -5.54 -21.37 9.33
C GLY A 116 -6.41 -22.62 9.49
N LYS A 117 -7.45 -22.54 10.35
CA LYS A 117 -8.42 -23.63 10.53
C LYS A 117 -9.11 -23.93 9.19
N GLY A 118 -8.76 -25.06 8.56
CA GLY A 118 -9.31 -25.48 7.26
C GLY A 118 -8.29 -26.00 6.25
N GLY A 119 -6.99 -25.95 6.56
CA GLY A 119 -5.92 -26.32 5.61
C GLY A 119 -5.46 -25.17 4.74
N ASP A 120 -5.82 -23.94 5.12
CA ASP A 120 -5.48 -22.75 4.37
C ASP A 120 -4.13 -22.18 4.81
N LYS A 121 -3.16 -22.09 3.90
CA LYS A 121 -1.72 -22.09 4.24
C LYS A 121 -1.10 -20.75 4.65
N TYR A 122 -1.86 -19.65 4.65
CA TYR A 122 -1.29 -18.32 4.77
C TYR A 122 -2.15 -17.39 5.64
N LEU A 123 -1.82 -17.36 6.94
CA LEU A 123 -2.46 -16.56 7.98
C LEU A 123 -1.43 -15.61 8.60
N TRP A 124 -1.75 -14.32 8.68
CA TRP A 124 -0.98 -13.33 9.43
C TRP A 124 -1.79 -12.83 10.61
N MET A 125 -1.13 -12.73 11.76
CA MET A 125 -1.66 -12.05 12.94
C MET A 125 -1.01 -10.69 13.06
N LEU A 126 -1.79 -9.62 13.20
CA LEU A 126 -1.30 -8.27 13.41
C LEU A 126 -1.80 -7.77 14.77
N SER A 127 -0.87 -7.38 15.63
CA SER A 127 -1.13 -6.71 16.91
C SER A 127 -0.56 -5.30 16.83
N LEU A 128 -1.41 -4.27 16.89
CA LEU A 128 -1.04 -2.87 16.77
C LEU A 128 -1.19 -2.15 18.10
N ASN A 129 -0.22 -1.31 18.46
CA ASN A 129 -0.28 -0.44 19.64
C ASN A 129 0.46 0.87 19.38
N GLU A 130 -0.18 1.72 18.58
CA GLU A 130 0.40 2.94 18.06
C GLU A 130 -0.19 4.18 18.73
N ARG A 131 0.67 5.16 19.02
CA ARG A 131 0.25 6.43 19.60
C ARG A 131 0.22 7.51 18.53
N GLY A 132 -0.94 8.11 18.29
CA GLY A 132 -1.06 9.28 17.44
C GLY A 132 -0.39 10.51 18.05
N LEU A 133 0.03 11.46 17.22
CA LEU A 133 0.70 12.69 17.67
C LEU A 133 -0.21 13.56 18.56
N TRP A 134 -1.50 13.63 18.22
CA TRP A 134 -2.50 14.51 18.86
C TRP A 134 -3.81 13.82 19.22
N ARG A 135 -4.00 12.59 18.74
CA ARG A 135 -5.31 11.93 18.74
C ARG A 135 -5.46 10.84 19.77
N GLY A 136 -4.45 10.52 20.59
CA GLY A 136 -4.48 9.38 21.51
C GLY A 136 -3.93 8.09 20.88
N SER A 137 -4.14 6.94 21.50
CA SER A 137 -3.64 5.64 21.03
C SER A 137 -4.66 4.87 20.21
N LEU A 138 -4.17 4.13 19.20
CA LEU A 138 -4.89 3.10 18.49
C LEU A 138 -4.30 1.75 18.88
N THR A 139 -5.15 0.80 19.24
CA THR A 139 -4.77 -0.60 19.38
C THR A 139 -5.63 -1.46 18.47
N ALA A 140 -5.08 -2.54 17.92
CA ALA A 140 -5.86 -3.47 17.11
C ALA A 140 -5.29 -4.88 17.22
N ASP A 141 -6.18 -5.86 17.23
CA ASP A 141 -5.85 -7.27 17.04
C ASP A 141 -6.57 -7.73 15.79
N LEU A 142 -5.80 -8.05 14.75
CA LEU A 142 -6.30 -8.36 13.42
C LEU A 142 -5.73 -9.70 12.95
N THR A 143 -6.48 -10.35 12.08
CA THR A 143 -6.09 -11.56 11.39
C THR A 143 -6.32 -11.35 9.91
N PHE A 144 -5.26 -11.51 9.12
CA PHE A 144 -5.32 -11.51 7.67
C PHE A 144 -5.17 -12.94 7.17
N TYR A 145 -6.12 -13.40 6.39
CA TYR A 145 -6.11 -14.74 5.82
C TYR A 145 -6.12 -14.63 4.29
N ALA A 146 -5.09 -15.13 3.60
CA ALA A 146 -5.05 -15.06 2.13
C ALA A 146 -6.04 -16.07 1.51
N THR A 147 -6.96 -15.57 0.70
CA THR A 147 -7.91 -16.40 -0.07
C THR A 147 -7.40 -16.70 -1.48
N PHE A 148 -6.28 -16.10 -1.86
CA PHE A 148 -5.57 -16.37 -3.10
C PHE A 148 -4.06 -16.38 -2.85
N ALA A 149 -3.40 -17.49 -3.21
CA ALA A 149 -1.95 -17.64 -3.13
C ALA A 149 -1.36 -17.51 -4.55
N PRO A 150 -0.72 -16.38 -4.88
CA PRO A 150 -0.17 -16.16 -6.22
C PRO A 150 1.02 -17.09 -6.46
N ARG A 151 1.04 -17.72 -7.64
CA ARG A 151 2.16 -18.57 -8.09
C ARG A 151 2.55 -18.21 -9.51
N HIS A 152 3.77 -17.72 -9.65
CA HIS A 152 4.39 -17.39 -10.94
C HIS A 152 5.90 -17.29 -10.73
N ASP A 153 6.69 -17.62 -11.76
CA ASP A 153 8.13 -17.41 -11.70
C ASP A 153 8.47 -15.92 -11.50
N PRO A 154 9.59 -15.57 -10.86
CA PRO A 154 10.01 -14.18 -10.74
C PRO A 154 10.06 -13.45 -12.08
N ILE A 155 9.57 -12.21 -12.10
CA ILE A 155 9.84 -11.30 -13.23
C ILE A 155 11.12 -10.55 -12.91
N ASP A 156 12.16 -10.84 -13.69
CA ASP A 156 13.45 -10.21 -13.53
C ASP A 156 13.42 -8.72 -13.91
N GLY A 157 14.24 -7.95 -13.20
CA GLY A 157 14.51 -6.57 -13.54
C GLY A 157 15.60 -5.98 -12.65
N SER A 158 15.71 -4.66 -12.60
CA SER A 158 16.71 -4.03 -11.72
C SER A 158 16.49 -4.43 -10.25
N ASN A 159 17.57 -4.80 -9.56
CA ASN A 159 17.57 -5.06 -8.12
C ASN A 159 17.54 -3.78 -7.27
N SER A 160 17.30 -2.61 -7.87
CA SER A 160 17.19 -1.33 -7.16
C SER A 160 15.90 -1.22 -6.33
N HIS A 161 14.85 -1.90 -6.77
CA HIS A 161 13.56 -1.99 -6.12
C HIS A 161 12.92 -3.33 -6.48
N SER A 162 12.45 -4.06 -5.50
CA SER A 162 11.69 -5.30 -5.66
C SER A 162 10.33 -5.14 -5.01
N TRP A 163 9.33 -5.76 -5.63
CA TRP A 163 7.98 -5.86 -5.09
C TRP A 163 7.56 -7.34 -5.08
N VAL A 164 6.94 -7.75 -3.98
CA VAL A 164 6.43 -9.09 -3.76
C VAL A 164 4.91 -8.99 -3.76
N CYS A 165 4.28 -9.63 -4.73
CA CYS A 165 2.84 -9.89 -4.69
C CYS A 165 2.59 -11.02 -3.67
N THR A 166 2.56 -10.67 -2.38
CA THR A 166 2.50 -11.65 -1.28
C THR A 166 1.13 -12.32 -1.21
N ALA A 167 0.07 -11.53 -1.00
CA ALA A 167 -1.31 -12.00 -0.95
C ALA A 167 -2.25 -10.95 -1.57
N PRO A 168 -2.50 -11.00 -2.89
CA PRO A 168 -3.27 -9.99 -3.60
C PRO A 168 -4.76 -9.98 -3.21
N MET A 169 -5.23 -11.05 -2.57
CA MET A 169 -6.58 -11.17 -2.06
C MET A 169 -6.63 -12.00 -0.78
N GLY A 170 -7.29 -11.46 0.24
CA GLY A 170 -7.52 -12.13 1.50
C GLY A 170 -8.71 -11.56 2.27
N ARG A 171 -8.90 -12.05 3.49
CA ARG A 171 -9.88 -11.60 4.47
C ARG A 171 -9.16 -11.01 5.67
N LEU A 172 -9.46 -9.75 5.98
CA LEU A 172 -9.00 -9.11 7.20
C LEU A 172 -10.16 -9.04 8.18
N ASN A 173 -9.97 -9.61 9.37
CA ASN A 173 -10.94 -9.59 10.45
C ASN A 173 -10.28 -9.13 11.74
N GLY A 174 -11.03 -8.48 12.62
CA GLY A 174 -10.55 -8.19 13.97
C GLY A 174 -11.18 -6.94 14.58
N LYS A 175 -10.53 -6.43 15.63
CA LYS A 175 -11.03 -5.29 16.41
C LYS A 175 -10.03 -4.16 16.42
N ILE A 176 -10.53 -2.95 16.22
CA ILE A 176 -9.73 -1.73 16.26
C ILE A 176 -10.30 -0.82 17.34
N GLN A 177 -9.53 -0.62 18.40
CA GLN A 177 -9.85 0.35 19.44
C GLN A 177 -9.35 1.72 19.00
N LEU A 178 -10.28 2.63 18.76
CA LEU A 178 -9.98 4.01 18.41
C LEU A 178 -9.65 4.83 19.66
N PRO A 179 -8.95 5.96 19.48
CA PRO A 179 -8.66 6.84 20.61
C PRO A 179 -9.89 7.48 21.27
N SER A 180 -11.04 7.49 20.59
CA SER A 180 -12.32 7.91 21.16
C SER A 180 -12.92 6.88 22.14
N ASN A 181 -12.23 5.75 22.38
CA ASN A 181 -12.73 4.55 23.06
C ASN A 181 -13.83 3.79 22.30
N GLU A 182 -14.12 4.17 21.05
CA GLU A 182 -14.95 3.36 20.15
C GLU A 182 -14.18 2.13 19.66
N VAL A 183 -14.84 0.98 19.68
CA VAL A 183 -14.32 -0.25 19.07
C VAL A 183 -14.99 -0.43 17.71
N VAL A 184 -14.17 -0.52 16.67
CA VAL A 184 -14.61 -0.89 15.33
C VAL A 184 -14.35 -2.39 15.16
N GLU A 185 -15.42 -3.15 15.00
CA GLU A 185 -15.36 -4.52 14.51
C GLU A 185 -15.15 -4.46 12.99
N PHE A 186 -14.08 -5.07 12.50
CA PHE A 186 -13.70 -5.02 11.10
C PHE A 186 -13.80 -6.42 10.48
N SER A 187 -14.46 -6.51 9.33
CA SER A 187 -14.49 -7.67 8.44
C SER A 187 -14.48 -7.13 7.01
N GLY A 188 -13.54 -7.59 6.19
CA GLY A 188 -13.38 -7.04 4.84
C GLY A 188 -12.41 -7.80 3.94
N TYR A 189 -12.36 -7.37 2.69
CA TYR A 189 -11.41 -7.87 1.70
C TYR A 189 -10.09 -7.13 1.82
N GLY A 190 -9.04 -7.91 2.06
CA GLY A 190 -7.70 -7.43 2.32
C GLY A 190 -6.72 -7.70 1.18
N TYR A 191 -5.69 -6.88 1.11
CA TYR A 191 -4.52 -7.04 0.26
C TYR A 191 -3.25 -6.94 1.12
N HIS A 192 -2.24 -7.72 0.79
CA HIS A 192 -0.93 -7.65 1.43
C HIS A 192 0.20 -7.77 0.40
N ASP A 193 1.16 -6.85 0.47
CA ASP A 193 2.40 -6.91 -0.28
C ASP A 193 3.63 -6.55 0.55
N HIS A 194 4.78 -6.81 -0.06
CA HIS A 194 6.07 -6.56 0.53
C HIS A 194 7.00 -5.93 -0.51
N ASN A 195 7.74 -4.89 -0.12
CA ASN A 195 8.60 -4.14 -1.02
C ASN A 195 9.95 -3.89 -0.37
N PHE A 196 11.02 -3.95 -1.16
CA PHE A 196 12.36 -3.73 -0.65
C PHE A 196 13.33 -3.19 -1.71
N GLY A 197 14.43 -2.59 -1.26
CA GLY A 197 15.46 -2.07 -2.15
C GLY A 197 16.48 -1.23 -1.41
N LYS A 198 17.20 -0.38 -2.15
CA LYS A 198 18.17 0.56 -1.58
C LYS A 198 17.85 1.99 -2.02
N LEU A 199 17.99 2.94 -1.11
CA LEU A 199 17.93 4.37 -1.38
C LEU A 199 19.30 4.90 -1.86
N PRO A 200 19.32 6.02 -2.61
CA PRO A 200 18.17 6.75 -3.13
C PRO A 200 17.40 5.94 -4.19
N TRP A 201 16.09 6.21 -4.31
CA TRP A 201 15.27 5.60 -5.37
C TRP A 201 15.90 5.93 -6.73
N SER A 202 16.28 4.90 -7.48
CA SER A 202 16.80 5.05 -8.85
C SER A 202 15.73 5.68 -9.75
N ASP A 203 16.05 6.80 -10.40
CA ASP A 203 15.35 7.50 -11.50
C ASP A 203 13.82 7.55 -11.49
N THR A 204 13.16 7.29 -10.35
CA THR A 204 11.71 7.19 -10.25
C THR A 204 11.12 8.56 -9.98
N LYS A 205 10.49 9.13 -11.01
CA LYS A 205 9.80 10.43 -10.94
C LYS A 205 8.42 10.31 -10.34
N ILE A 206 7.68 9.28 -10.74
CA ILE A 206 6.34 8.97 -10.25
C ILE A 206 6.25 7.47 -10.05
N TRP A 207 5.76 7.05 -8.89
CA TRP A 207 5.28 5.71 -8.64
C TRP A 207 3.76 5.77 -8.51
N PHE A 208 3.07 4.90 -9.23
CA PHE A 208 1.63 4.71 -9.18
C PHE A 208 1.37 3.25 -8.84
N TRP A 209 0.54 3.02 -7.83
CA TRP A 209 0.08 1.70 -7.48
C TRP A 209 -1.42 1.73 -7.27
N SER A 210 -2.13 0.70 -7.70
CA SER A 210 -3.52 0.52 -7.30
C SER A 210 -3.91 -0.93 -7.27
N ARG A 211 -4.93 -1.24 -6.46
CA ARG A 211 -5.57 -2.55 -6.47
C ARG A 211 -7.08 -2.40 -6.46
N THR A 212 -7.75 -3.37 -7.07
CA THR A 212 -9.21 -3.50 -7.00
C THR A 212 -9.59 -4.98 -6.90
N HIS A 213 -10.54 -5.29 -6.03
CA HIS A 213 -11.18 -6.60 -5.96
C HIS A 213 -12.50 -6.54 -6.73
N PHE A 214 -12.74 -7.53 -7.57
CA PHE A 214 -13.93 -7.62 -8.40
C PHE A 214 -14.96 -8.56 -7.78
N GLY A 215 -16.20 -8.44 -8.25
CA GLY A 215 -17.35 -9.17 -7.73
C GLY A 215 -17.27 -10.68 -7.91
N SER A 216 -18.15 -11.41 -7.23
CA SER A 216 -18.24 -12.88 -7.32
C SER A 216 -18.47 -13.38 -8.74
N ASP A 217 -19.20 -12.60 -9.53
CA ASP A 217 -19.71 -13.00 -10.84
C ASP A 217 -18.69 -12.74 -11.97
N GLU A 218 -17.56 -12.12 -11.64
CA GLU A 218 -16.48 -11.84 -12.57
C GLU A 218 -15.53 -13.02 -12.69
N SER A 219 -15.08 -13.29 -13.92
CA SER A 219 -14.08 -14.34 -14.20
C SER A 219 -12.70 -14.00 -13.60
N VAL A 220 -12.42 -12.70 -13.48
CA VAL A 220 -11.26 -12.11 -12.81
C VAL A 220 -11.68 -11.72 -11.39
N CYS A 221 -10.92 -12.14 -10.39
CA CYS A 221 -11.21 -11.85 -8.99
C CYS A 221 -10.71 -10.46 -8.55
N GLY A 222 -9.73 -9.91 -9.25
CA GLY A 222 -9.17 -8.60 -8.96
C GLY A 222 -7.91 -8.32 -9.76
N MET A 223 -7.36 -7.14 -9.51
CA MET A 223 -6.18 -6.62 -10.20
C MET A 223 -5.28 -5.82 -9.27
N VAL A 224 -4.00 -5.77 -9.62
CA VAL A 224 -3.03 -4.77 -9.18
C VAL A 224 -2.44 -4.09 -10.40
N ASN A 225 -2.34 -2.77 -10.37
CA ASN A 225 -1.54 -1.94 -11.27
C ASN A 225 -0.30 -1.48 -10.50
N TYR A 226 0.88 -1.80 -11.00
CA TYR A 226 2.15 -1.32 -10.49
C TYR A 226 2.91 -0.59 -11.60
N SER A 227 3.00 0.73 -11.49
CA SER A 227 3.56 1.59 -12.52
C SER A 227 4.59 2.55 -11.96
N TRP A 228 5.61 2.85 -12.76
CA TRP A 228 6.55 3.92 -12.46
C TRP A 228 6.98 4.66 -13.72
N LEU A 229 7.16 5.97 -13.57
CA LEU A 229 7.72 6.86 -14.58
C LEU A 229 9.16 7.19 -14.22
N SER A 230 10.05 7.03 -15.20
CA SER A 230 11.46 7.41 -15.12
C SER A 230 11.90 8.24 -16.31
N ASP A 231 13.17 8.62 -16.37
CA ASP A 231 13.77 9.23 -17.57
C ASP A 231 13.72 8.32 -18.80
N SER A 232 13.73 7.00 -18.59
CA SER A 232 13.61 6.00 -19.66
C SER A 232 12.18 5.78 -20.16
N GLY A 233 11.19 6.45 -19.55
CA GLY A 233 9.77 6.29 -19.84
C GLY A 233 8.99 5.63 -18.70
N ARG A 234 7.72 5.33 -18.98
CA ARG A 234 6.79 4.65 -18.06
C ARG A 234 6.88 3.14 -18.26
N LYS A 235 6.95 2.40 -17.17
CA LYS A 235 6.69 0.95 -17.14
C LYS A 235 5.47 0.69 -16.27
N THR A 236 4.65 -0.27 -16.67
CA THR A 236 3.43 -0.64 -15.96
C THR A 236 3.26 -2.14 -16.02
N TYR A 237 2.92 -2.74 -14.89
CA TYR A 237 2.48 -4.12 -14.79
C TYR A 237 1.05 -4.15 -14.28
N PHE A 238 0.17 -4.82 -15.02
CA PHE A 238 -1.10 -5.29 -14.48
C PHE A 238 -0.98 -6.76 -14.15
N ILE A 239 -1.41 -7.11 -12.95
CA ILE A 239 -1.49 -8.50 -12.51
C ILE A 239 -2.93 -8.77 -12.13
N PHE A 240 -3.54 -9.68 -12.88
CA PHE A 240 -4.88 -10.16 -12.66
C PHE A 240 -4.81 -11.56 -12.05
N TRP A 241 -5.66 -11.83 -11.08
CA TRP A 241 -5.87 -13.19 -10.58
C TRP A 241 -7.27 -13.65 -10.94
N LYS A 242 -7.35 -14.86 -11.48
CA LYS A 242 -8.58 -15.46 -11.97
C LYS A 242 -9.17 -16.44 -10.97
N ARG A 243 -10.46 -16.72 -11.14
CA ARG A 243 -11.21 -17.67 -10.30
C ARG A 243 -10.66 -19.10 -10.36
N ASP A 244 -9.98 -19.46 -11.46
CA ASP A 244 -9.35 -20.76 -11.65
C ASP A 244 -8.00 -20.92 -10.91
N GLY A 245 -7.56 -19.90 -10.17
CA GLY A 245 -6.30 -19.90 -9.44
C GLY A 245 -5.11 -19.37 -10.23
N THR A 246 -5.28 -19.00 -11.50
CA THR A 246 -4.18 -18.53 -12.36
C THR A 246 -3.94 -17.03 -12.24
N LEU A 247 -2.69 -16.64 -12.50
CA LEU A 247 -2.32 -15.25 -12.71
C LEU A 247 -2.23 -14.95 -14.20
N GLN A 248 -2.63 -13.73 -14.57
CA GLN A 248 -2.34 -13.17 -15.88
C GLN A 248 -1.66 -11.82 -15.71
N ILE A 249 -0.53 -11.65 -16.39
CA ILE A 249 0.33 -10.48 -16.27
C ILE A 249 0.37 -9.76 -17.61
N VAL A 250 0.22 -8.44 -17.58
CA VAL A 250 0.27 -7.56 -18.75
C VAL A 250 1.30 -6.46 -18.46
N ASP A 251 2.37 -6.39 -19.25
CA ASP A 251 3.49 -5.45 -19.05
C ASP A 251 3.64 -4.42 -20.20
N ASP A 252 2.72 -4.44 -21.14
CA ASP A 252 2.64 -3.59 -22.33
C ASP A 252 1.27 -2.87 -22.46
N ALA A 253 0.55 -2.74 -21.35
CA ALA A 253 -0.78 -2.16 -21.34
C ALA A 253 -0.80 -0.74 -21.93
N THR A 254 -1.71 -0.50 -22.88
CA THR A 254 -1.95 0.84 -23.43
C THR A 254 -2.83 1.62 -22.47
N ILE A 255 -2.25 2.66 -21.86
CA ILE A 255 -2.97 3.58 -20.98
C ILE A 255 -3.40 4.79 -21.81
N ALA A 256 -4.69 4.91 -22.07
CA ALA A 256 -5.28 6.12 -22.63
C ALA A 256 -5.73 7.03 -21.49
N GLU A 257 -5.14 8.21 -21.38
CA GLU A 257 -5.65 9.22 -20.45
C GLU A 257 -7.00 9.74 -20.93
N ASP A 258 -8.02 9.70 -20.07
CA ASP A 258 -9.33 10.28 -20.38
C ASP A 258 -9.22 11.80 -20.35
N ALA A 259 -9.31 12.47 -21.50
CA ALA A 259 -9.23 13.92 -21.68
C ALA A 259 -10.15 14.72 -20.73
N ASN A 260 -11.26 14.12 -20.28
CA ASN A 260 -12.23 14.71 -19.35
C ASN A 260 -12.07 14.21 -17.91
N GLY A 261 -11.01 13.44 -17.65
CA GLY A 261 -10.66 12.84 -16.38
C GLY A 261 -10.45 13.82 -15.24
N SER A 262 -10.75 13.36 -14.03
CA SER A 262 -10.51 14.13 -12.81
C SER A 262 -9.03 14.12 -12.43
N TYR A 263 -8.56 15.26 -11.93
CA TYR A 263 -7.25 15.37 -11.29
C TYR A 263 -7.36 15.08 -9.81
N LEU A 264 -6.45 14.26 -9.30
CA LEU A 264 -6.15 14.25 -7.89
C LEU A 264 -5.32 15.46 -7.54
N THR A 265 -5.87 16.29 -6.67
CA THR A 265 -5.16 17.45 -6.14
C THR A 265 -5.00 17.27 -4.64
N THR A 266 -3.77 17.18 -4.18
CA THR A 266 -3.47 17.11 -2.76
C THR A 266 -3.83 18.41 -2.04
N LYS A 267 -3.95 18.36 -0.71
CA LYS A 267 -4.22 19.56 0.11
C LYS A 267 -3.20 20.65 -0.26
N ARG A 268 -3.71 21.84 -0.56
CA ARG A 268 -2.93 23.02 -1.02
C ARG A 268 -2.38 22.95 -2.45
N GLY A 269 -2.86 22.02 -3.27
CA GLY A 269 -2.53 22.01 -4.71
C GLY A 269 -1.11 21.58 -5.05
N MET A 270 -0.39 20.97 -4.11
CA MET A 270 1.04 20.73 -4.29
C MET A 270 1.29 19.62 -5.30
N LEU A 271 0.75 18.42 -5.08
CA LEU A 271 0.71 17.32 -6.04
C LEU A 271 -0.62 17.33 -6.81
N GLN A 272 -0.53 17.35 -8.14
CA GLN A 272 -1.64 17.20 -9.07
C GLN A 272 -1.31 16.06 -10.03
N GLN A 273 -2.17 15.05 -10.12
CA GLN A 273 -1.99 13.91 -11.02
C GLN A 273 -3.33 13.46 -11.60
N ARG A 274 -3.31 13.07 -12.88
CA ARG A 274 -4.49 12.52 -13.53
C ARG A 274 -4.62 11.05 -13.14
N VAL A 275 -5.83 10.66 -12.74
CA VAL A 275 -6.11 9.27 -12.33
C VAL A 275 -7.18 8.62 -13.19
N THR A 276 -7.88 9.38 -14.04
CA THR A 276 -8.80 8.80 -15.00
C THR A 276 -8.05 8.32 -16.24
N GLY A 277 -8.07 7.01 -16.44
CA GLY A 277 -7.55 6.36 -17.63
C GLY A 277 -8.46 5.23 -18.08
N VAL A 278 -8.50 5.00 -19.39
CA VAL A 278 -9.03 3.77 -19.97
C VAL A 278 -7.84 2.90 -20.36
N GLU A 279 -7.86 1.66 -19.91
CA GLU A 279 -6.77 0.71 -20.10
C GLU A 279 -7.31 -0.51 -20.83
N GLN A 280 -6.74 -0.78 -22.00
CA GLN A 280 -7.00 -2.01 -22.73
C GLN A 280 -5.86 -2.98 -22.43
N THR A 281 -6.19 -4.01 -21.67
CA THR A 281 -5.24 -5.03 -21.22
C THR A 281 -5.30 -6.31 -22.05
N GLY A 282 -6.19 -6.36 -23.06
CA GLY A 282 -6.52 -7.58 -23.80
C GLY A 282 -7.36 -8.59 -23.01
N ILE A 283 -7.59 -8.33 -21.72
CA ILE A 283 -8.37 -9.15 -20.78
C ILE A 283 -9.66 -8.42 -20.43
N GLU A 284 -9.48 -7.22 -19.87
CA GLU A 284 -10.53 -6.30 -19.49
C GLU A 284 -10.27 -4.93 -20.11
N SER A 285 -11.34 -4.26 -20.52
CA SER A 285 -11.31 -2.82 -20.78
C SER A 285 -11.72 -2.12 -19.49
N LEU A 286 -10.74 -1.47 -18.86
CA LEU A 286 -10.89 -0.95 -17.52
C LEU A 286 -10.93 0.57 -17.57
N ARG A 287 -11.87 1.16 -16.85
CA ARG A 287 -11.80 2.59 -16.52
C ARG A 287 -11.53 2.74 -15.04
N MET A 288 -10.35 3.23 -14.72
CA MET A 288 -9.96 3.53 -13.35
C MET A 288 -10.15 5.03 -13.11
N SER A 289 -10.82 5.41 -12.03
CA SER A 289 -11.03 6.81 -11.71
C SER A 289 -11.17 7.04 -10.21
N HIS A 290 -10.78 8.22 -9.74
CA HIS A 290 -11.17 8.70 -8.42
C HIS A 290 -12.47 9.52 -8.56
N PRO A 291 -13.55 9.18 -7.83
CA PRO A 291 -14.80 9.91 -7.93
C PRO A 291 -14.67 11.40 -7.58
N ALA A 292 -15.23 12.26 -8.42
CA ALA A 292 -15.21 13.70 -8.18
C ALA A 292 -15.91 14.05 -6.84
N GLY A 293 -15.25 14.88 -6.04
CA GLY A 293 -15.77 15.33 -4.74
C GLY A 293 -15.48 14.39 -3.57
N TRP A 294 -14.95 13.18 -3.81
CA TRP A 294 -14.52 12.33 -2.71
C TRP A 294 -13.21 12.84 -2.10
N SER A 295 -13.09 12.71 -0.79
CA SER A 295 -11.84 12.98 -0.09
C SER A 295 -10.77 11.90 -0.37
N LEU A 296 -9.51 12.34 -0.39
CA LEU A 296 -8.35 11.44 -0.35
C LEU A 296 -8.27 10.76 1.01
N LEU A 297 -7.87 9.48 1.04
CA LEU A 297 -7.53 8.74 2.26
C LEU A 297 -6.29 9.37 2.89
N GLN A 298 -5.24 9.58 2.10
CA GLN A 298 -4.03 10.24 2.55
C GLN A 298 -3.63 11.33 1.56
N SER A 299 -3.18 12.47 2.10
CA SER A 299 -2.76 13.60 1.28
C SER A 299 -1.56 14.31 1.88
N SER A 300 -0.42 14.23 1.19
CA SER A 300 0.80 14.98 1.43
C SER A 300 1.30 15.61 0.12
N PRO A 301 2.27 16.53 0.15
CA PRO A 301 2.76 17.19 -1.06
C PRO A 301 3.52 16.30 -2.06
N PHE A 302 3.90 15.09 -1.65
CA PHE A 302 4.65 14.12 -2.44
C PHE A 302 3.92 12.78 -2.57
N TYR A 303 2.84 12.58 -1.82
CA TYR A 303 2.16 11.30 -1.73
C TYR A 303 0.65 11.48 -1.56
N CYS A 304 -0.15 10.71 -2.28
CA CYS A 304 -1.56 10.55 -1.98
C CYS A 304 -1.99 9.09 -2.04
N ARG A 305 -2.95 8.76 -1.17
CA ARG A 305 -3.75 7.53 -1.22
C ARG A 305 -5.20 7.92 -1.36
N PHE A 306 -5.95 7.22 -2.19
CA PHE A 306 -7.32 7.60 -2.52
C PHE A 306 -8.18 6.37 -2.81
N PRO A 307 -9.50 6.45 -2.59
CA PRO A 307 -10.41 5.45 -3.09
C PRO A 307 -10.41 5.50 -4.61
N LEU A 308 -10.27 4.33 -5.23
CA LEU A 308 -10.35 4.15 -6.67
C LEU A 308 -11.68 3.48 -7.01
N VAL A 309 -12.32 3.88 -8.10
CA VAL A 309 -13.41 3.14 -8.72
C VAL A 309 -12.90 2.56 -10.02
N THR A 310 -13.03 1.25 -10.18
CA THR A 310 -12.71 0.52 -11.41
C THR A 310 -14.00 0.02 -12.03
N GLU A 311 -14.25 0.44 -13.26
CA GLU A 311 -15.35 -0.04 -14.10
C GLU A 311 -14.80 -1.07 -15.09
N THR A 312 -15.38 -2.27 -15.13
CA THR A 312 -15.01 -3.33 -16.10
C THR A 312 -15.80 -3.17 -17.40
N GLN A 313 -15.33 -3.80 -18.49
CA GLN A 313 -16.01 -3.83 -19.80
C GLN A 313 -16.43 -2.45 -20.38
N TYR A 314 -15.64 -1.39 -20.14
CA TYR A 314 -15.90 -0.03 -20.62
C TYR A 314 -15.66 0.11 -22.15
N PRO A 315 -16.47 0.85 -22.93
CA PRO A 315 -17.69 1.60 -22.56
C PRO A 315 -18.99 0.77 -22.71
N ALA A 316 -18.91 -0.51 -23.09
CA ALA A 316 -20.05 -1.29 -23.56
C ALA A 316 -20.93 -1.89 -22.46
N ARG A 317 -20.44 -1.98 -21.21
CA ARG A 317 -21.20 -2.44 -20.02
C ARG A 317 -20.74 -1.71 -18.76
N ALA A 318 -21.29 -0.53 -18.48
CA ALA A 318 -20.98 0.25 -17.29
C ALA A 318 -21.67 -0.25 -15.99
N GLU A 319 -22.08 -1.53 -15.91
CA GLU A 319 -22.92 -2.02 -14.80
C GLU A 319 -22.11 -2.46 -13.56
N ASN A 320 -20.81 -2.77 -13.71
CA ASN A 320 -19.99 -3.30 -12.62
C ASN A 320 -18.87 -2.31 -12.25
N SER A 321 -19.09 -1.56 -11.15
CA SER A 321 -18.11 -0.65 -10.57
C SER A 321 -17.61 -1.17 -9.23
N PHE A 322 -16.30 -1.24 -9.03
CA PHE A 322 -15.69 -1.81 -7.84
C PHE A 322 -14.81 -0.78 -7.13
N ILE A 323 -14.88 -0.75 -5.80
CA ILE A 323 -14.03 0.12 -4.98
C ILE A 323 -12.68 -0.56 -4.72
N GLY A 324 -11.63 0.14 -5.10
CA GLY A 324 -10.25 -0.19 -4.85
C GLY A 324 -9.51 0.92 -4.12
N ILE A 325 -8.19 0.78 -4.04
CA ILE A 325 -7.28 1.77 -3.45
C ILE A 325 -6.24 2.11 -4.51
N GLY A 326 -5.99 3.40 -4.68
CA GLY A 326 -4.89 3.91 -5.48
C GLY A 326 -3.92 4.74 -4.65
N GLU A 327 -2.66 4.72 -5.07
CA GLU A 327 -1.53 5.40 -4.48
C GLU A 327 -0.70 6.09 -5.55
N ILE A 328 -0.25 7.30 -5.23
CA ILE A 328 0.73 8.01 -6.04
C ILE A 328 1.80 8.55 -5.12
N PHE A 329 3.06 8.35 -5.52
CA PHE A 329 4.23 8.87 -4.85
C PHE A 329 5.16 9.57 -5.85
N GLN A 330 5.70 10.73 -5.46
CA GLN A 330 6.72 11.45 -6.20
C GLN A 330 7.98 11.58 -5.32
N PRO A 331 8.95 10.66 -5.45
CA PRO A 331 10.11 10.59 -4.57
C PRO A 331 10.94 11.88 -4.52
N GLU A 332 11.07 12.60 -5.63
CA GLU A 332 11.84 13.86 -5.72
C GLU A 332 11.30 14.94 -4.78
N ARG A 333 9.98 14.98 -4.59
CA ARG A 333 9.33 16.01 -3.75
C ARG A 333 9.51 15.76 -2.26
N LEU A 334 9.90 14.55 -1.86
CA LEU A 334 10.07 14.18 -0.46
C LEU A 334 11.15 15.03 0.25
N CYS A 335 12.19 15.48 -0.47
CA CYS A 335 13.35 16.18 0.11
C CYS A 335 13.20 17.71 0.21
N GLY A 336 12.03 18.28 -0.09
CA GLY A 336 11.85 19.74 0.00
C GLY A 336 11.94 20.25 1.45
N PRO A 337 12.61 21.40 1.73
CA PRO A 337 12.73 21.94 3.08
C PRO A 337 11.38 22.26 3.73
N ILE A 338 10.39 22.68 2.93
CA ILE A 338 9.00 22.91 3.37
C ILE A 338 8.31 21.58 3.72
N ILE A 339 8.56 20.55 2.92
CA ILE A 339 7.96 19.22 3.07
C ILE A 339 8.43 18.56 4.35
N SER A 340 9.74 18.60 4.60
CA SER A 340 10.31 18.07 5.83
C SER A 340 9.63 18.68 7.05
N ARG A 341 9.41 20.01 7.08
CA ARG A 341 8.70 20.76 8.15
C ARG A 341 7.23 20.37 8.27
N MET A 342 6.50 20.21 7.17
CA MET A 342 5.09 19.78 7.22
C MET A 342 4.94 18.39 7.86
N MET A 343 5.85 17.46 7.57
CA MET A 343 5.79 16.10 8.09
C MET A 343 6.06 16.01 9.60
N TRP A 344 6.62 17.04 10.26
CA TRP A 344 6.76 17.07 11.73
C TRP A 344 5.40 17.00 12.44
N THR A 345 4.35 17.49 11.79
CA THR A 345 3.01 17.52 12.36
C THR A 345 2.25 16.21 12.21
N ARG A 346 2.80 15.24 11.46
CA ARG A 346 2.16 13.96 11.15
C ARG A 346 2.98 12.74 11.55
N ILE A 347 4.31 12.85 11.55
CA ILE A 347 5.21 11.77 11.94
C ILE A 347 5.72 12.03 13.35
N ARG A 348 5.43 11.12 14.28
CA ARG A 348 6.04 11.13 15.60
C ARG A 348 7.47 10.63 15.50
N ARG A 349 8.40 11.43 16.02
CA ARG A 349 9.77 10.97 16.27
C ARG A 349 9.86 10.64 17.76
N ARG A 350 10.48 9.49 18.10
CA ARG A 350 10.63 8.89 19.43
C ARG A 350 9.55 7.86 19.79
N SER A 351 9.98 6.61 19.79
CA SER A 351 9.97 5.77 21.00
C SER A 351 11.41 5.68 21.50
#